data_AF-A0A967AIY5-F1
#
_entry.id   AF-A0A967AIY5-F1
#
_cell.length_a   1.000
_cell.length_b   1.000
_cell.length_c   1.000
_cell.angle_alpha   90.00
_cell.angle_beta   90.00
_cell.angle_gamma   90.00
#
_symmetry.space_group_name_H-M   'P 1'
#
loop_
_entity.id
_entity.type
_entity.pdbx_description
1 polymer ?
#
loop_
_entity_poly.entity_id
_entity_poly.type
_entity_poly.pdbx_seq_one_letter_code
_entity_poly.pdbx_strand_id
1 'polypeptide(L)'
;MKRLHIHVGVENIEESVRFYSALFGAAPVKTKADYAKWLLDDPHVNFAVSTRAKTKGVDHLGIQVDDEAELTALRGRIEAAELPVSDEGETVCCYAKSDKSWVQDPAGIAWEAYRTMEDAEMFLGKSATADSACCTPETKGTPNCCEPSEQTVGCCG
;
A
#
# COMPACT_ATOMS: atom_id res chain seq x y z
N MET A 1 -13.47 -1.11 12.85
CA MET A 1 -13.90 -1.65 11.53
C MET A 1 -12.68 -1.69 10.65
N LYS A 2 -12.51 -2.73 9.83
CA LYS A 2 -11.34 -2.84 8.95
C LYS A 2 -11.32 -1.71 7.93
N ARG A 3 -10.13 -1.20 7.64
CA ARG A 3 -9.91 -0.05 6.78
C ARG A 3 -9.11 -0.49 5.55
N LEU A 4 -9.59 -0.14 4.36
CA LEU A 4 -8.86 -0.42 3.13
C LEU A 4 -7.62 0.48 3.10
N HIS A 5 -6.45 -0.13 2.90
CA HIS A 5 -5.21 0.58 2.68
C HIS A 5 -4.87 0.59 1.20
N ILE A 6 -4.45 1.74 0.70
CA ILE A 6 -3.97 1.92 -0.66
C ILE A 6 -2.71 2.76 -0.60
N HIS A 7 -1.62 2.24 -1.16
CA HIS A 7 -0.40 3.00 -1.35
C HIS A 7 -0.13 3.22 -2.83
N VAL A 8 0.04 4.48 -3.22
CA VAL A 8 0.28 4.88 -4.61
C VAL A 8 1.67 5.50 -4.73
N GLY A 9 2.46 5.00 -5.67
CA GLY A 9 3.69 5.63 -6.09
C GLY A 9 3.43 6.85 -6.96
N VAL A 10 4.03 7.98 -6.58
CA VAL A 10 3.83 9.27 -7.25
C VAL A 10 5.16 9.95 -7.57
N GLU A 11 5.16 10.86 -8.54
CA GLU A 11 6.37 11.61 -8.91
C GLU A 11 6.61 12.83 -8.01
N ASN A 12 5.54 13.49 -7.59
CA ASN A 12 5.60 14.74 -6.85
C ASN A 12 4.57 14.75 -5.71
N ILE A 13 5.05 14.91 -4.49
CA ILE A 13 4.21 14.93 -3.29
C ILE A 13 3.31 16.17 -3.25
N GLU A 14 3.82 17.35 -3.58
CA GLU A 14 3.05 18.59 -3.51
C GLU A 14 1.87 18.57 -4.51
N GLU A 15 2.11 18.08 -5.72
CA GLU A 15 1.05 17.92 -6.72
C GLU A 15 0.02 16.89 -6.28
N SER A 16 0.48 15.76 -5.73
CA SER A 16 -0.39 14.69 -5.23
C SER A 16 -1.22 15.16 -4.04
N VAL A 17 -0.62 15.88 -3.09
CA VAL A 17 -1.33 16.43 -1.92
C VAL A 17 -2.43 17.38 -2.37
N ARG A 18 -2.15 18.28 -3.33
CA ARG A 18 -3.16 19.19 -3.88
C ARG A 18 -4.32 18.40 -4.52
N PHE A 19 -4.01 17.40 -5.34
CA PHE A 19 -5.01 16.59 -6.03
C PHE A 19 -5.88 15.78 -5.05
N TYR A 20 -5.25 14.94 -4.22
CA TYR A 20 -5.98 14.04 -3.33
C TYR A 20 -6.72 14.77 -2.22
N SER A 21 -6.20 15.90 -1.72
CA SER A 21 -6.94 16.69 -0.73
C SER A 21 -8.20 17.31 -1.31
N ALA A 22 -8.16 17.74 -2.59
CA ALA A 22 -9.35 18.21 -3.29
C ALA A 22 -10.34 17.07 -3.56
N LEU A 23 -9.85 15.89 -3.97
CA LEU A 23 -10.68 14.72 -4.24
C LEU A 23 -11.38 14.20 -2.98
N PHE A 24 -10.67 14.13 -1.85
CA PHE A 24 -11.20 13.61 -0.59
C PHE A 24 -11.93 14.67 0.24
N GLY A 25 -11.78 15.95 -0.11
CA GLY A 25 -12.28 17.05 0.71
C GLY A 25 -11.59 17.14 2.09
N ALA A 26 -10.39 16.56 2.24
CA ALA A 26 -9.68 16.46 3.50
C ALA A 26 -8.17 16.63 3.32
N ALA A 27 -7.52 17.32 4.26
CA ALA A 27 -6.07 17.43 4.31
C ALA A 27 -5.43 16.10 4.77
N PRO A 28 -4.18 15.81 4.39
CA PRO A 28 -3.46 14.65 4.90
C PRO A 28 -3.25 14.76 6.41
N VAL A 29 -3.40 13.64 7.12
CA VAL A 29 -3.11 13.53 8.56
C VAL A 29 -1.60 13.49 8.83
N LYS A 30 -0.79 13.17 7.81
CA LYS A 30 0.67 13.17 7.88
C LYS A 30 1.26 13.60 6.54
N THR A 31 2.22 14.52 6.58
CA THR A 31 2.98 14.97 5.41
C THR A 31 4.47 15.00 5.73
N LYS A 32 5.28 14.54 4.77
CA LYS A 32 6.75 14.59 4.73
C LYS A 32 7.18 14.96 3.30
N ALA A 33 8.48 15.19 3.10
CA ALA A 33 9.01 15.59 1.79
C ALA A 33 8.78 14.54 0.69
N ASP A 34 8.65 13.27 1.06
CA ASP A 34 8.55 12.11 0.17
C ASP A 34 7.32 11.23 0.44
N TYR A 35 6.41 11.68 1.31
CA TYR A 35 5.26 10.89 1.77
C TYR A 35 4.08 11.77 2.22
N ALA A 36 2.86 11.35 1.90
CA ALA A 36 1.65 11.90 2.51
C ALA A 36 0.62 10.80 2.78
N LYS A 37 -0.17 10.97 3.84
CA LYS A 37 -1.19 10.00 4.29
C LYS A 37 -2.49 10.68 4.67
N TRP A 38 -3.60 10.06 4.28
CA TRP A 38 -4.96 10.39 4.69
C TRP A 38 -5.57 9.23 5.46
N LEU A 39 -6.36 9.55 6.48
CA LEU A 39 -7.25 8.61 7.16
C LEU A 39 -8.66 9.17 7.04
N LEU A 40 -9.47 8.54 6.18
CA LEU A 40 -10.79 9.02 5.77
C LEU A 40 -11.88 8.12 6.37
N ASP A 41 -12.94 8.66 6.96
CA ASP A 41 -14.00 7.82 7.52
C ASP A 41 -15.10 7.47 6.51
N ASP A 42 -15.27 8.30 5.47
CA ASP A 42 -16.17 8.06 4.34
C ASP A 42 -15.53 8.54 3.03
N PRO A 43 -15.04 7.63 2.16
CA PRO A 43 -14.98 6.17 2.36
C PRO A 43 -13.94 5.78 3.44
N HIS A 44 -14.15 4.66 4.13
CA HIS A 44 -13.30 4.20 5.22
C HIS A 44 -11.93 3.66 4.72
N VAL A 45 -11.00 4.58 4.46
CA VAL A 45 -9.73 4.32 3.75
C VAL A 45 -8.54 4.89 4.52
N ASN A 46 -7.42 4.18 4.47
CA ASN A 46 -6.08 4.66 4.75
C ASN A 46 -5.38 4.82 3.40
N PHE A 47 -5.15 6.06 2.97
CA PHE A 47 -4.58 6.34 1.66
C PHE A 47 -3.20 6.94 1.84
N ALA A 48 -2.19 6.38 1.17
CA ALA A 48 -0.82 6.85 1.23
C ALA A 48 -0.25 7.08 -0.16
N VAL A 49 0.59 8.09 -0.28
CA VAL A 49 1.39 8.34 -1.49
C VAL A 49 2.85 8.52 -1.13
N SER A 50 3.76 8.06 -1.99
CA SER A 50 5.19 8.28 -1.80
C SER A 50 5.97 8.36 -3.11
N THR A 51 7.08 9.10 -3.11
CA THR A 51 8.04 9.12 -4.22
C THR A 51 9.06 7.99 -4.19
N ARG A 52 9.08 7.18 -3.12
CA ARG A 52 9.97 6.02 -2.93
C ARG A 52 9.34 4.68 -3.31
N ALA A 53 8.14 4.69 -3.87
CA ALA A 53 7.49 3.48 -4.35
C ALA A 53 8.27 2.87 -5.52
N LYS A 54 8.21 1.55 -5.68
CA LYS A 54 8.94 0.85 -6.75
C LYS A 54 8.37 1.19 -8.13
N THR A 55 7.06 1.45 -8.19
CA THR A 55 6.33 1.73 -9.43
C THR A 55 5.48 2.99 -9.29
N LYS A 56 5.20 3.65 -10.42
CA LYS A 56 4.18 4.71 -10.48
C LYS A 56 2.80 4.06 -10.56
N GLY A 57 1.82 4.60 -9.84
CA GLY A 57 0.49 4.00 -9.72
C GLY A 57 0.36 3.16 -8.46
N VAL A 58 -0.59 2.22 -8.43
CA VAL A 58 -0.84 1.39 -7.23
C VAL A 58 0.38 0.51 -6.97
N ASP A 59 1.06 0.76 -5.86
CA ASP A 59 2.26 0.03 -5.44
C ASP A 59 1.85 -1.23 -4.66
N HIS A 60 0.95 -1.07 -3.69
CA HIS A 60 0.33 -2.18 -2.96
C HIS A 60 -1.01 -1.77 -2.35
N LEU A 61 -1.76 -2.79 -1.94
CA LEU A 61 -3.04 -2.68 -1.25
C LEU A 61 -2.92 -3.29 0.15
N GLY A 62 -3.91 -3.05 1.00
CA GLY A 62 -3.92 -3.70 2.30
C GLY A 62 -5.23 -3.62 3.05
N ILE A 63 -5.31 -4.38 4.14
CA ILE A 63 -6.39 -4.35 5.10
C ILE A 63 -5.78 -4.00 6.45
N GLN A 64 -6.03 -2.76 6.89
CA GLN A 64 -5.69 -2.32 8.23
C GLN A 64 -6.78 -2.77 9.20
N VAL A 65 -6.37 -3.38 10.30
CA VAL A 65 -7.24 -3.80 11.39
C VAL A 65 -6.94 -3.01 12.67
N ASP A 66 -7.92 -2.96 13.58
CA ASP A 66 -7.82 -2.15 14.80
C ASP A 66 -7.15 -2.93 15.95
N ASP A 67 -7.34 -4.25 15.99
CA ASP A 67 -6.87 -5.11 17.08
C ASP A 67 -6.21 -6.43 16.59
N GLU A 68 -5.56 -7.10 17.53
CA GLU A 68 -4.82 -8.34 17.28
C GLU A 68 -5.74 -9.50 16.89
N ALA A 69 -6.93 -9.59 17.49
CA ALA A 69 -7.85 -10.68 17.20
C ALA A 69 -8.36 -10.60 15.75
N GLU A 70 -8.59 -9.39 15.24
CA GLU A 70 -8.89 -9.16 13.83
C GLU A 70 -7.73 -9.54 12.91
N LEU A 71 -6.48 -9.26 13.30
CA LEU A 71 -5.29 -9.63 12.53
C LEU A 71 -5.12 -11.16 12.49
N THR A 72 -5.23 -11.82 13.64
CA THR A 72 -5.20 -13.29 13.75
C THR A 72 -6.29 -13.92 12.90
N ALA A 73 -7.52 -13.40 12.94
CA ALA A 73 -8.60 -13.91 12.12
C ALA A 73 -8.34 -13.74 10.61
N LEU A 74 -7.73 -12.61 10.20
CA LEU A 74 -7.36 -12.36 8.81
C LEU A 74 -6.23 -13.30 8.35
N ARG A 75 -5.18 -13.46 9.15
CA ARG A 75 -4.08 -14.43 8.92
C ARG A 75 -4.59 -15.86 8.81
N GLY A 76 -5.47 -16.28 9.72
CA GLY A 76 -6.05 -17.62 9.68
C GLY A 76 -6.84 -17.91 8.40
N ARG A 77 -7.51 -16.91 7.81
CA ARG A 77 -8.17 -17.08 6.49
C ARG A 77 -7.16 -17.21 5.34
N ILE A 78 -6.08 -16.46 5.41
CA ILE A 78 -5.00 -16.51 4.41
C ILE A 78 -4.31 -17.89 4.45
N GLU A 79 -3.97 -18.37 5.65
CA GLU A 79 -3.38 -19.69 5.88
C GLU A 79 -4.30 -20.83 5.44
N ALA A 80 -5.59 -20.76 5.80
CA ALA A 80 -6.58 -21.77 5.40
C ALA A 80 -6.79 -21.84 3.88
N ALA A 81 -6.46 -20.77 3.15
CA ALA A 81 -6.49 -20.72 1.69
C ALA A 81 -5.16 -21.14 1.05
N GLU A 82 -4.18 -21.57 1.84
CA GLU A 82 -2.84 -22.00 1.40
C GLU A 82 -2.14 -20.97 0.51
N LEU A 83 -2.41 -19.68 0.76
CA LEU A 83 -1.80 -18.59 -0.01
C LEU A 83 -0.32 -18.45 0.41
N PRO A 84 0.61 -18.17 -0.53
CA PRO A 84 2.00 -17.90 -0.19
C PRO A 84 2.09 -16.62 0.68
N VAL A 85 2.43 -16.79 1.96
CA VAL A 85 2.59 -15.68 2.90
C VAL A 85 4.07 -15.36 3.09
N SER A 86 4.41 -14.07 3.04
CA SER A 86 5.67 -13.55 3.56
C SER A 86 5.36 -12.81 4.87
N ASP A 87 5.66 -13.44 6.00
CA ASP A 87 5.39 -12.86 7.31
C ASP A 87 6.57 -12.00 7.76
N GLU A 88 6.31 -10.72 8.04
CA GLU A 88 7.34 -9.78 8.50
C GLU A 88 7.29 -9.55 10.02
N GLY A 89 6.19 -9.92 10.67
CA GLY A 89 5.98 -9.69 12.10
C GLY A 89 6.00 -8.19 12.47
N GLU A 90 6.47 -7.86 13.68
CA GLU A 90 6.61 -6.46 14.10
C GLU A 90 7.73 -5.74 13.33
N THR A 91 7.35 -4.73 12.56
CA THR A 91 8.29 -3.91 11.77
C THR A 91 7.99 -2.42 11.89
N VAL A 92 9.01 -1.58 11.67
CA VAL A 92 8.85 -0.13 11.51
C VAL A 92 9.02 0.20 10.04
N CYS A 93 7.92 0.63 9.42
CA CYS A 93 7.90 0.96 8.00
C CYS A 93 6.91 2.09 7.73
N CYS A 94 7.23 3.02 6.83
CA CYS A 94 6.41 4.18 6.49
C CYS A 94 6.02 5.03 7.71
N TYR A 95 6.95 5.30 8.63
CA TYR A 95 6.68 6.13 9.82
C TYR A 95 5.62 5.54 10.76
N ALA A 96 5.49 4.20 10.79
CA ALA A 96 4.63 3.50 11.74
C ALA A 96 5.26 2.16 12.17
N LYS A 97 5.12 1.83 13.45
CA LYS A 97 5.34 0.47 13.94
C LYS A 97 4.08 -0.35 13.69
N SER A 98 4.20 -1.45 12.96
CA SER A 98 3.06 -2.30 12.60
C SER A 98 3.42 -3.78 12.70
N ASP A 99 2.43 -4.62 12.98
CA ASP A 99 2.52 -6.07 12.77
C ASP A 99 1.94 -6.39 11.39
N LYS A 100 2.73 -7.00 10.50
CA LYS A 100 2.42 -7.12 9.07
C LYS A 100 2.61 -8.55 8.55
N SER A 101 1.70 -8.97 7.68
CA SER A 101 1.91 -10.11 6.78
C SER A 101 1.55 -9.75 5.35
N TRP A 102 2.32 -10.27 4.40
CA TRP A 102 2.15 -10.00 2.98
C TRP A 102 1.66 -11.23 2.23
N VAL A 103 0.78 -11.01 1.26
CA VAL A 103 0.39 -11.98 0.23
C VAL A 103 0.41 -11.31 -1.13
N GLN A 104 0.50 -12.12 -2.19
CA GLN A 104 0.37 -11.63 -3.57
C GLN A 104 -0.90 -12.20 -4.18
N ASP A 105 -1.70 -11.35 -4.83
CA ASP A 105 -2.91 -11.80 -5.51
C ASP A 105 -2.60 -12.43 -6.90
N PRO A 106 -3.58 -13.05 -7.56
CA PRO A 106 -3.37 -13.65 -8.88
C PRO A 106 -2.99 -12.66 -9.99
N ALA A 107 -3.25 -11.35 -9.81
CA ALA A 107 -2.87 -10.30 -10.75
C ALA A 107 -1.44 -9.76 -10.48
N GLY A 108 -0.80 -10.22 -9.41
CA GLY A 108 0.54 -9.82 -9.03
C GLY A 108 0.59 -8.62 -8.08
N ILE A 109 -0.55 -8.12 -7.60
CA ILE A 109 -0.58 -6.99 -6.66
C ILE A 109 -0.22 -7.50 -5.27
N ALA A 110 0.67 -6.79 -4.58
CA ALA A 110 1.00 -7.08 -3.19
C ALA A 110 -0.11 -6.57 -2.26
N TRP A 111 -0.48 -7.41 -1.30
CA TRP A 111 -1.47 -7.11 -0.27
C TRP A 111 -0.87 -7.26 1.12
N GLU A 112 -1.00 -6.24 1.96
CA GLU A 112 -0.64 -6.31 3.38
C GLU A 112 -1.86 -6.48 4.29
N ALA A 113 -1.78 -7.43 5.22
CA ALA A 113 -2.66 -7.51 6.38
C ALA A 113 -1.89 -6.93 7.57
N TYR A 114 -2.39 -5.86 8.18
CA TYR A 114 -1.63 -5.22 9.25
C TYR A 114 -2.45 -4.53 10.31
N ARG A 115 -1.81 -4.39 11.47
CA ARG A 115 -2.26 -3.53 12.58
C ARG A 115 -1.21 -2.45 12.81
N THR A 116 -1.61 -1.18 12.74
CA THR A 116 -0.74 -0.07 13.17
C THR A 116 -0.74 -0.01 14.69
N MET A 117 0.44 -0.04 15.29
CA MET A 117 0.61 0.03 16.73
C MET A 117 0.97 1.45 17.18
N GLU A 118 1.96 2.07 16.54
CA GLU A 118 2.46 3.39 16.94
C GLU A 118 2.93 4.19 15.71
N ASP A 119 2.83 5.53 15.78
CA ASP A 119 3.51 6.41 14.84
C ASP A 119 5.02 6.41 15.13
N ALA A 120 5.83 6.33 14.07
CA ALA A 120 7.29 6.39 14.14
C ALA A 120 7.82 7.63 13.43
N GLU A 121 8.92 8.22 13.93
CA GLU A 121 9.60 9.34 13.26
C GLU A 121 10.52 8.89 12.11
N MET A 122 10.87 7.59 12.08
CA MET A 122 11.76 6.98 11.10
C MET A 122 10.97 6.27 10.00
N PHE A 123 11.44 6.39 8.76
CA PHE A 123 10.81 5.79 7.59
C PHE A 123 10.99 4.27 7.53
N LEU A 124 12.17 3.76 7.90
CA LEU A 124 12.49 2.33 7.98
C LEU A 124 13.23 2.04 9.30
N GLY A 125 12.91 0.91 9.94
CA GLY A 125 13.69 0.35 11.05
C GLY A 125 15.00 -0.31 10.59
N LYS A 126 15.90 -0.60 11.54
CA LYS A 126 17.29 -1.09 11.33
C LYS A 126 17.47 -2.40 10.51
N SER A 127 16.41 -3.03 10.00
CA SER A 127 16.47 -4.34 9.33
C SER A 127 15.86 -4.41 7.92
N ALA A 128 15.48 -3.30 7.30
CA ALA A 128 14.91 -3.34 5.94
C ALA A 128 15.98 -3.04 4.87
N THR A 129 16.14 -3.94 3.90
CA THR A 129 16.91 -3.72 2.68
C THR A 129 16.24 -2.63 1.83
N ALA A 130 17.06 -1.74 1.27
CA ALA A 130 16.72 -0.36 0.94
C ALA A 130 15.95 -0.13 -0.39
N ASP A 131 15.12 -1.06 -0.86
CA ASP A 131 14.57 -0.98 -2.24
C ASP A 131 13.05 -0.75 -2.33
N SER A 132 12.32 -0.54 -1.23
CA SER A 132 10.92 -0.06 -1.32
C SER A 132 10.50 0.83 -0.15
N ALA A 133 9.58 1.74 -0.45
CA ALA A 133 8.94 2.61 0.53
C ALA A 133 8.27 1.87 1.70
N CYS A 134 7.65 0.72 1.41
CA CYS A 134 6.77 0.02 2.34
C CYS A 134 7.21 -1.41 2.72
N CYS A 135 8.51 -1.73 2.67
CA CYS A 135 8.99 -3.12 2.83
C CYS A 135 8.22 -4.11 1.95
N THR A 136 7.73 -3.67 0.80
CA THR A 136 6.90 -4.48 -0.07
C THR A 136 7.80 -5.54 -0.73
N PRO A 137 7.49 -6.85 -0.58
CA PRO A 137 8.25 -7.91 -1.21
C PRO A 137 8.26 -7.73 -2.74
N GLU A 138 9.24 -8.31 -3.41
CA GLU A 138 9.28 -8.27 -4.87
C GLU A 138 8.04 -8.94 -5.45
N THR A 139 7.19 -8.14 -6.10
CA THR A 139 6.08 -8.65 -6.88
C THR A 139 6.63 -9.40 -8.09
N LYS A 140 6.19 -10.65 -8.30
CA LYS A 140 6.38 -11.33 -9.58
C LYS A 140 5.95 -10.39 -10.71
N GLY A 141 6.88 -10.17 -11.65
CA GLY A 141 6.87 -9.09 -12.62
C GLY A 141 5.54 -8.86 -13.36
N THR A 142 5.40 -7.63 -13.84
CA THR A 142 4.32 -7.11 -14.67
C THR A 142 3.71 -8.16 -15.59
N PRO A 143 2.39 -8.43 -15.53
CA PRO A 143 1.70 -8.93 -16.70
C PRO A 143 1.79 -7.82 -17.75
N ASN A 144 2.48 -8.08 -18.87
CA ASN A 144 2.42 -7.25 -20.07
C ASN A 144 1.00 -7.31 -20.64
N CYS A 145 0.07 -6.64 -19.98
CA CYS A 145 -1.23 -6.32 -20.54
C CYS A 145 -1.10 -4.95 -21.19
N CYS A 146 -1.13 -4.95 -22.52
CA CYS A 146 -1.16 -3.78 -23.41
C CYS A 146 0.21 -3.24 -23.85
N GLU A 147 0.93 -4.02 -24.66
CA GLU A 147 1.69 -3.41 -25.77
C GLU A 147 0.67 -2.98 -26.84
N PRO A 148 0.58 -1.70 -27.22
CA PRO A 148 -0.23 -1.29 -28.36
C PRO A 148 0.42 -1.86 -29.62
N SER A 149 -0.27 -2.79 -30.28
CA SER A 149 0.07 -3.17 -31.65
C SER A 149 -0.03 -1.93 -32.54
N GLU A 150 1.05 -1.59 -33.23
CA GLU A 150 1.10 -0.53 -34.26
C GLU A 150 0.28 -0.91 -35.51
N GLN A 151 -0.99 -1.29 -35.33
CA GLN A 151 -1.93 -1.45 -36.42
C GLN A 151 -3.14 -0.56 -36.18
N THR A 152 -3.15 0.47 -37.01
CA THR A 152 -4.11 1.54 -37.15
C THR A 152 -5.57 1.09 -37.32
N VAL A 153 -6.46 1.98 -36.84
CA VAL A 153 -7.85 2.25 -37.25
C VAL A 153 -8.97 1.57 -36.46
N GLY A 154 -9.67 2.39 -35.66
CA GLY A 154 -11.12 2.29 -35.45
C GLY A 154 -11.58 2.20 -34.00
N CYS A 155 -11.86 3.35 -33.38
CA CYS A 155 -12.68 3.42 -32.16
C CYS A 155 -14.17 3.47 -32.50
N CYS A 156 -14.97 2.85 -31.62
CA CYS A 156 -16.43 2.89 -31.45
C CYS A 156 -17.30 2.01 -32.37
N GLY A 157 -17.99 1.07 -31.73
CA GLY A 157 -19.21 0.39 -32.15
C GLY A 157 -19.90 -0.18 -30.92
#